data_AF-A0A916HNA1-F1
#
_entry.id   AF-A0A916HNA1-F1
#
_cell.length_a   1.000
_cell.length_b   1.000
_cell.length_c   1.000
_cell.angle_alpha   90.00
_cell.angle_beta   90.00
_cell.angle_gamma   90.00
#
_symmetry.space_group_name_H-M   'P 1'
#
loop_
_entity.id
_entity.type
_entity.pdbx_description
1 polymer ?
#
loop_
_entity_poly.entity_id
_entity_poly.type
_entity_poly.pdbx_seq_one_letter_code
_entity_poly.pdbx_strand_id
1 'polypeptide(L)'
;MSVKPVPSTTPDYGQLLRGLLNHAEAPVFTPFAWREFLETEAITEVFLNQLEAEWLPAPANDQLCQMVSDHVFAHLVGSGMPWQNLWAHVLRVTGVAVALAPEADIDPIHAYLLGILHDIGKLDELKTGIAHQLSGALAVRKMLHNVLEESFVERIANAIGKRSSAQDVYVKVLKDADKLDKIGAAGILRRLTSSWGANHPREALRLIELEMDSFPSMNFPVSKKLAESKKRYGTSFLRQIKHMPLAQLLVK
;
A
#
# COMPACT_ATOMS: atom_id res chain seq x y z
N MET A 1 -48.74 22.03 -2.60
CA MET A 1 -47.39 21.72 -3.11
C MET A 1 -46.81 20.64 -2.22
N SER A 2 -46.73 19.41 -2.71
CA SER A 2 -46.20 18.28 -1.93
C SER A 2 -44.68 18.41 -1.90
N VAL A 3 -44.11 18.70 -0.73
CA VAL A 3 -42.66 18.72 -0.51
C VAL A 3 -42.18 17.29 -0.67
N LYS A 4 -41.41 17.01 -1.74
CA LYS A 4 -40.74 15.72 -1.87
C LYS A 4 -39.81 15.56 -0.67
N PRO A 5 -39.84 14.41 0.04
CA PRO A 5 -38.89 14.18 1.12
C PRO A 5 -37.48 14.23 0.54
N VAL A 6 -36.61 15.03 1.18
CA VAL A 6 -35.17 14.97 0.93
C VAL A 6 -34.74 13.56 1.32
N PRO A 7 -34.07 12.78 0.45
CA PRO A 7 -33.60 11.47 0.81
C PRO A 7 -32.66 11.61 2.01
N SER A 8 -33.10 11.12 3.18
CA SER A 8 -32.22 10.93 4.32
C SER A 8 -31.41 9.66 4.07
N THR A 9 -30.54 9.67 3.06
CA THR A 9 -29.71 8.52 2.76
C THR A 9 -28.54 8.55 3.72
N THR A 10 -28.70 7.84 4.84
CA THR A 10 -27.55 7.37 5.61
C THR A 10 -26.55 6.77 4.62
N PRO A 11 -25.26 7.17 4.64
CA PRO A 11 -24.30 6.67 3.67
C PRO A 11 -24.26 5.13 3.70
N ASP A 12 -24.47 4.46 2.56
CA ASP A 12 -24.42 2.99 2.48
C ASP A 12 -22.96 2.52 2.38
N TYR A 13 -22.30 2.44 3.53
CA TYR A 13 -20.97 1.84 3.64
C TYR A 13 -20.98 0.34 3.25
N GLY A 14 -22.12 -0.33 3.27
CA GLY A 14 -22.25 -1.72 2.83
C GLY A 14 -21.98 -1.86 1.34
N GLN A 15 -22.43 -0.92 0.51
CA GLN A 15 -22.17 -0.91 -0.94
C GLN A 15 -20.69 -0.72 -1.24
N LEU A 16 -20.03 0.24 -0.59
CA LEU A 16 -18.57 0.43 -0.69
C LEU A 16 -17.82 -0.85 -0.29
N LEU A 17 -18.18 -1.45 0.84
CA LEU A 17 -17.52 -2.68 1.31
C LEU A 17 -17.73 -3.85 0.34
N ARG A 18 -18.94 -4.04 -0.19
CA ARG A 18 -19.21 -5.06 -1.21
C ARG A 18 -18.39 -4.81 -2.48
N GLY A 19 -18.30 -3.57 -2.96
CA GLY A 19 -17.46 -3.23 -4.10
C GLY A 19 -15.98 -3.60 -3.88
N LEU A 20 -15.43 -3.25 -2.72
CA LEU A 20 -14.05 -3.61 -2.36
C LEU A 20 -13.84 -5.14 -2.30
N LEU A 21 -14.79 -5.88 -1.72
CA LEU A 21 -14.70 -7.33 -1.56
C LEU A 21 -14.89 -8.07 -2.90
N ASN A 22 -15.78 -7.59 -3.77
CA ASN A 22 -16.08 -8.20 -5.07
C ASN A 22 -14.95 -8.03 -6.09
N HIS A 23 -14.08 -7.03 -5.88
CA HIS A 23 -12.91 -6.78 -6.70
C HIS A 23 -11.60 -7.21 -6.02
N ALA A 24 -11.69 -8.22 -5.15
CA ALA A 24 -10.50 -8.88 -4.62
C ALA A 24 -9.61 -9.39 -5.77
N GLU A 25 -8.31 -9.15 -5.66
CA GLU A 25 -7.30 -9.53 -6.66
C GLU A 25 -7.45 -8.88 -8.05
N ALA A 26 -8.35 -7.90 -8.22
CA ALA A 26 -8.42 -7.13 -9.45
C ALA A 26 -7.07 -6.38 -9.68
N PRO A 27 -6.55 -6.31 -10.92
CA PRO A 27 -5.28 -5.66 -11.23
C PRO A 27 -5.42 -4.13 -11.25
N VAL A 28 -5.75 -3.53 -10.12
CA VAL A 28 -6.05 -2.09 -9.97
C VAL A 28 -4.94 -1.39 -9.22
N PHE A 29 -4.17 -0.58 -9.94
CA PHE A 29 -2.89 -0.01 -9.47
C PHE A 29 -2.89 1.51 -9.34
N THR A 30 -4.04 2.16 -9.50
CA THR A 30 -4.20 3.60 -9.32
C THR A 30 -5.52 3.92 -8.63
N PRO A 31 -5.63 5.05 -7.90
CA PRO A 31 -6.91 5.52 -7.36
C PRO A 31 -7.96 5.74 -8.44
N PHE A 32 -7.55 6.26 -9.61
CA PHE A 32 -8.44 6.50 -10.74
C PHE A 32 -9.10 5.20 -11.23
N ALA A 33 -8.32 4.13 -11.37
CA ALA A 33 -8.86 2.85 -11.82
C ALA A 33 -9.90 2.30 -10.81
N TRP A 34 -9.71 2.51 -9.50
CA TRP A 34 -10.72 2.13 -8.49
C TRP A 34 -12.07 2.85 -8.68
N ARG A 35 -12.10 4.03 -9.30
CA ARG A 35 -13.36 4.74 -9.62
C ARG A 35 -14.19 3.97 -10.64
N GLU A 36 -13.56 3.17 -11.50
CA GLU A 36 -14.25 2.35 -12.52
C GLU A 36 -14.86 1.07 -11.92
N PHE A 37 -14.34 0.61 -10.79
CA PHE A 37 -14.77 -0.63 -10.12
C PHE A 37 -15.77 -0.38 -8.98
N LEU A 38 -15.84 0.84 -8.44
CA LEU A 38 -16.72 1.16 -7.33
C LEU A 38 -17.90 2.00 -7.82
N GLU A 39 -19.11 1.60 -7.42
CA GLU A 39 -20.33 2.33 -7.77
C GLU A 39 -20.31 3.75 -7.21
N THR A 40 -20.75 4.72 -8.02
CA THR A 40 -20.71 6.14 -7.71
C THR A 40 -21.77 6.51 -6.68
N GLU A 41 -21.33 6.56 -5.42
CA GLU A 41 -22.10 6.99 -4.26
C GLU A 41 -21.31 8.01 -3.45
N ALA A 42 -22.01 8.82 -2.66
CA ALA A 42 -21.36 9.87 -1.85
C ALA A 42 -20.26 9.31 -0.94
N ILE A 43 -20.45 8.11 -0.39
CA ILE A 43 -19.42 7.49 0.46
C ILE A 43 -18.25 6.92 -0.31
N THR A 44 -18.51 6.37 -1.50
CA THR A 44 -17.47 5.89 -2.42
C THR A 44 -16.58 7.04 -2.83
N GLU A 45 -17.16 8.21 -3.15
CA GLU A 45 -16.38 9.40 -3.48
C GLU A 45 -15.52 9.89 -2.31
N VAL A 46 -16.05 9.87 -1.09
CA VAL A 46 -15.26 10.21 0.11
C VAL A 46 -14.07 9.23 0.29
N PHE A 47 -14.27 7.94 0.03
CA PHE A 47 -13.20 6.95 0.06
C PHE A 47 -12.16 7.15 -1.04
N LEU A 48 -12.60 7.34 -2.29
CA LEU A 48 -11.73 7.56 -3.45
C LEU A 48 -10.92 8.83 -3.32
N ASN A 49 -11.53 9.93 -2.85
CA ASN A 49 -10.82 11.19 -2.62
C ASN A 49 -9.76 11.05 -1.53
N GLN A 50 -10.05 10.29 -0.46
CA GLN A 50 -9.02 9.98 0.54
C GLN A 50 -7.91 9.12 -0.07
N LEU A 51 -8.26 8.07 -0.82
CA LEU A 51 -7.31 7.16 -1.47
C LEU A 51 -6.38 7.92 -2.43
N GLU A 52 -6.92 8.84 -3.22
CA GLU A 52 -6.18 9.70 -4.13
C GLU A 52 -5.24 10.65 -3.39
N ALA A 53 -5.70 11.25 -2.29
CA ALA A 53 -4.88 12.15 -1.47
C ALA A 53 -3.70 11.46 -0.78
N GLU A 54 -3.76 10.13 -0.61
CA GLU A 54 -2.74 9.37 0.12
C GLU A 54 -1.93 8.39 -0.73
N TRP A 55 -2.31 8.19 -2.00
CA TRP A 55 -1.57 7.38 -2.97
C TRP A 55 -0.68 8.29 -3.81
N LEU A 56 0.51 8.57 -3.27
CA LEU A 56 1.47 9.44 -3.93
C LEU A 56 2.00 8.82 -5.23
N PRO A 57 2.25 9.64 -6.27
CA PRO A 57 2.72 9.13 -7.56
C PRO A 57 4.13 8.53 -7.43
N ALA A 58 4.37 7.46 -8.16
CA ALA A 58 5.66 6.76 -8.24
C ALA A 58 6.20 6.77 -9.68
N PRO A 59 6.44 7.94 -10.30
CA PRO A 59 6.91 7.99 -11.68
C PRO A 59 8.33 7.42 -11.76
N ALA A 60 8.54 6.50 -12.72
CA ALA A 60 9.88 6.07 -13.10
C ALA A 60 10.54 7.22 -13.89
N ASN A 61 11.24 8.09 -13.16
CA ASN A 61 11.78 9.35 -13.73
C ASN A 61 13.02 9.14 -14.61
N ASP A 62 13.55 7.92 -14.69
CA ASP A 62 14.66 7.56 -15.57
C ASP A 62 14.53 6.12 -16.10
N GLN A 63 15.44 5.77 -17.02
CA GLN A 63 15.50 4.46 -17.66
C GLN A 63 15.80 3.31 -16.68
N LEU A 64 16.60 3.56 -15.64
CA LEU A 64 16.95 2.56 -14.63
C LEU A 64 15.75 2.19 -13.78
N CYS A 65 15.04 3.19 -13.24
CA CYS A 65 13.79 3.03 -12.50
C CYS A 65 12.75 2.29 -13.33
N GLN A 66 12.63 2.61 -14.62
CA GLN A 66 11.71 1.91 -15.52
C GLN A 66 12.10 0.44 -15.70
N MET A 67 13.36 0.18 -16.07
CA MET A 67 13.88 -1.19 -16.25
C MET A 67 13.72 -2.04 -15.00
N VAL A 68 14.02 -1.50 -13.82
CA VAL A 68 13.86 -2.21 -12.54
C VAL A 68 12.39 -2.48 -12.27
N SER A 69 11.50 -1.51 -12.49
CA SER A 69 10.05 -1.70 -12.31
C SER A 69 9.50 -2.81 -13.21
N ASP A 70 9.90 -2.82 -14.49
CA ASP A 70 9.50 -3.84 -15.45
C ASP A 70 9.99 -5.23 -15.00
N HIS A 71 11.22 -5.30 -14.47
CA HIS A 71 11.77 -6.55 -13.94
C HIS A 71 11.03 -7.03 -12.70
N VAL A 72 10.74 -6.15 -11.73
CA VAL A 72 9.96 -6.50 -10.53
C VAL A 72 8.57 -6.98 -10.93
N PHE A 73 7.89 -6.23 -11.80
CA PHE A 73 6.56 -6.62 -12.29
C PHE A 73 6.59 -7.98 -12.97
N ALA A 74 7.53 -8.22 -13.89
CA ALA A 74 7.68 -9.50 -14.57
C ALA A 74 7.99 -10.65 -13.60
N HIS A 75 8.83 -10.42 -12.58
CA HIS A 75 9.13 -11.41 -11.53
C HIS A 75 7.88 -11.78 -10.72
N LEU A 76 7.09 -10.78 -10.31
CA LEU A 76 5.87 -11.00 -9.54
C LEU A 76 4.80 -11.73 -10.37
N VAL A 77 4.59 -11.33 -11.63
CA VAL A 77 3.65 -11.99 -12.56
C VAL A 77 4.08 -13.43 -12.84
N GLY A 78 5.37 -13.65 -13.12
CA GLY A 78 5.95 -14.96 -13.42
C GLY A 78 5.98 -15.91 -12.21
N SER A 79 5.61 -15.44 -11.02
CA SER A 79 5.60 -16.25 -9.82
C SER A 79 4.49 -17.32 -9.84
N GLY A 80 3.39 -17.12 -10.55
CA GLY A 80 2.21 -17.99 -10.48
C GLY A 80 1.47 -17.93 -9.13
N MET A 81 1.78 -16.94 -8.28
CA MET A 81 1.12 -16.66 -7.01
C MET A 81 0.28 -15.37 -7.11
N PRO A 82 -0.70 -15.13 -6.22
CA PRO A 82 -1.43 -13.86 -6.19
C PRO A 82 -0.49 -12.67 -5.99
N TRP A 83 -0.41 -11.78 -6.98
CA TRP A 83 0.61 -10.72 -7.05
C TRP A 83 0.01 -9.31 -7.09
N GLN A 84 -1.26 -9.15 -7.45
CA GLN A 84 -1.91 -7.87 -7.73
C GLN A 84 -1.88 -6.95 -6.50
N ASN A 85 -2.28 -7.46 -5.34
CA ASN A 85 -2.25 -6.70 -4.09
C ASN A 85 -0.81 -6.36 -3.65
N LEU A 86 0.14 -7.26 -3.90
CA LEU A 86 1.55 -7.02 -3.60
C LEU A 86 2.13 -5.94 -4.49
N TRP A 87 1.83 -5.97 -5.79
CA TRP A 87 2.27 -4.94 -6.72
C TRP A 87 1.66 -3.58 -6.41
N ALA A 88 0.36 -3.52 -6.13
CA ALA A 88 -0.30 -2.28 -5.71
C ALA A 88 0.33 -1.71 -4.42
N HIS A 89 0.70 -2.57 -3.46
CA HIS A 89 1.42 -2.19 -2.26
C HIS A 89 2.80 -1.61 -2.59
N VAL A 90 3.60 -2.31 -3.40
CA VAL A 90 4.93 -1.87 -3.83
C VAL A 90 4.87 -0.48 -4.48
N LEU A 91 3.89 -0.21 -5.35
CA LEU A 91 3.72 1.10 -5.98
C LEU A 91 3.40 2.20 -4.96
N ARG A 92 2.50 1.95 -4.00
CA ARG A 92 2.16 2.92 -2.94
C ARG A 92 3.35 3.23 -2.04
N VAL A 93 4.11 2.20 -1.65
CA VAL A 93 5.33 2.36 -0.86
C VAL A 93 6.38 3.14 -1.65
N THR A 94 6.54 2.86 -2.94
CA THR A 94 7.49 3.57 -3.81
C THR A 94 7.17 5.07 -3.91
N GLY A 95 5.90 5.42 -4.13
CA GLY A 95 5.49 6.83 -4.20
C GLY A 95 5.75 7.58 -2.89
N VAL A 96 5.50 6.95 -1.75
CA VAL A 96 5.83 7.54 -0.44
C VAL A 96 7.34 7.64 -0.24
N ALA A 97 8.12 6.60 -0.56
CA ALA A 97 9.57 6.63 -0.42
C ALA A 97 10.19 7.79 -1.21
N VAL A 98 9.77 7.99 -2.47
CA VAL A 98 10.20 9.11 -3.32
C VAL A 98 9.81 10.46 -2.71
N ALA A 99 8.59 10.59 -2.19
CA ALA A 99 8.14 11.83 -1.55
C ALA A 99 8.91 12.16 -0.26
N LEU A 100 9.47 11.16 0.43
CA LEU A 100 10.32 11.35 1.60
C LEU A 100 11.78 11.70 1.25
N ALA A 101 12.20 11.48 0.00
CA ALA A 101 13.58 11.64 -0.43
C ALA A 101 14.18 13.03 -0.08
N PRO A 102 13.48 14.16 -0.30
CA PRO A 102 14.02 15.48 0.02
C PRO A 102 14.23 15.71 1.52
N GLU A 103 13.34 15.23 2.38
CA GLU A 103 13.46 15.37 3.84
C GLU A 103 14.52 14.42 4.42
N ALA A 104 14.79 13.34 3.69
CA ALA A 104 15.79 12.33 4.01
C ALA A 104 17.19 12.64 3.46
N ASP A 105 17.33 13.69 2.63
CA ASP A 105 18.57 14.01 1.91
C ASP A 105 19.13 12.78 1.15
N ILE A 106 18.23 12.06 0.46
CA ILE A 106 18.60 10.95 -0.41
C ILE A 106 18.20 11.26 -1.85
N ASP A 107 18.96 10.72 -2.79
CA ASP A 107 18.64 10.81 -4.22
C ASP A 107 17.24 10.20 -4.47
N PRO A 108 16.34 10.89 -5.21
CA PRO A 108 15.03 10.35 -5.57
C PRO A 108 15.08 8.99 -6.29
N ILE A 109 16.11 8.74 -7.12
CA ILE A 109 16.33 7.45 -7.79
C ILE A 109 16.59 6.38 -6.73
N HIS A 110 17.37 6.71 -5.70
CA HIS A 110 17.67 5.78 -4.63
C HIS A 110 16.43 5.43 -3.80
N ALA A 111 15.61 6.44 -3.49
CA ALA A 111 14.35 6.25 -2.80
C ALA A 111 13.36 5.41 -3.63
N TYR A 112 13.32 5.63 -4.95
CA TYR A 112 12.53 4.84 -5.88
C TYR A 112 12.95 3.37 -5.86
N LEU A 113 14.24 3.10 -6.06
CA LEU A 113 14.79 1.74 -6.07
C LEU A 113 14.56 1.02 -4.74
N LEU A 114 14.71 1.74 -3.61
CA LEU A 114 14.40 1.22 -2.30
C LEU A 114 12.93 0.77 -2.19
N GLY A 115 11.98 1.59 -2.64
CA GLY A 115 10.56 1.27 -2.59
C GLY A 115 10.14 0.15 -3.54
N ILE A 116 10.57 0.20 -4.80
CA ILE A 116 10.14 -0.73 -5.84
C ILE A 116 10.68 -2.16 -5.59
N LEU A 117 11.86 -2.27 -4.96
CA LEU A 117 12.53 -3.55 -4.70
C LEU A 117 12.19 -4.15 -3.33
N HIS A 118 11.60 -3.40 -2.40
CA HIS A 118 11.60 -3.81 -0.97
C HIS A 118 10.95 -5.16 -0.69
N ASP A 119 9.95 -5.54 -1.49
CA ASP A 119 9.17 -6.77 -1.33
C ASP A 119 9.35 -7.74 -2.51
N ILE A 120 10.38 -7.55 -3.35
CA ILE A 120 10.64 -8.45 -4.50
C ILE A 120 10.80 -9.91 -4.10
N GLY A 121 11.37 -10.16 -2.91
CA GLY A 121 11.57 -11.50 -2.37
C GLY A 121 10.33 -12.15 -1.75
N LYS A 122 9.18 -11.46 -1.73
CA LYS A 122 7.98 -11.88 -0.97
C LYS A 122 7.37 -13.17 -1.51
N LEU A 123 7.24 -13.27 -2.83
CA LEU A 123 6.67 -14.48 -3.46
C LEU A 123 7.70 -15.62 -3.51
N ASP A 124 8.99 -15.31 -3.45
CA ASP A 124 10.05 -16.32 -3.36
C ASP A 124 10.05 -17.03 -2.01
N GLU A 125 9.75 -16.32 -0.91
CA GLU A 125 9.59 -16.90 0.43
C GLU A 125 8.49 -17.96 0.44
N LEU A 126 7.35 -17.70 -0.22
CA LEU A 126 6.24 -18.66 -0.30
C LEU A 126 6.61 -19.92 -1.07
N LYS A 127 7.53 -19.82 -2.05
CA LYS A 127 7.97 -20.96 -2.87
C LYS A 127 9.11 -21.76 -2.25
N THR A 128 10.06 -21.05 -1.64
CA THR A 128 11.36 -21.62 -1.24
C THR A 128 11.52 -21.75 0.27
N GLY A 129 10.68 -21.08 1.05
CA GLY A 129 10.83 -20.96 2.50
C GLY A 129 11.97 -20.03 2.95
N ILE A 130 12.75 -19.47 2.01
CA ILE A 130 13.81 -18.51 2.32
C ILE A 130 13.17 -17.18 2.72
N ALA A 131 13.56 -16.63 3.86
CA ALA A 131 13.03 -15.36 4.35
C ALA A 131 13.11 -14.25 3.29
N HIS A 132 11.99 -13.57 3.04
CA HIS A 132 11.86 -12.59 1.94
C HIS A 132 12.89 -11.45 2.00
N GLN A 133 13.37 -11.10 3.19
CA GLN A 133 14.41 -10.06 3.33
C GLN A 133 15.75 -10.54 2.77
N LEU A 134 16.06 -11.82 2.93
CA LEU A 134 17.30 -12.41 2.40
C LEU A 134 17.22 -12.57 0.88
N SER A 135 16.12 -13.13 0.36
CA SER A 135 15.93 -13.26 -1.10
C SER A 135 15.87 -11.90 -1.78
N GLY A 136 15.16 -10.92 -1.20
CA GLY A 136 15.10 -9.55 -1.69
C GLY A 136 16.47 -8.87 -1.75
N ALA A 137 17.26 -8.97 -0.67
CA ALA A 137 18.61 -8.40 -0.65
C ALA A 137 19.55 -9.06 -1.68
N LEU A 138 19.41 -10.35 -1.95
CA LEU A 138 20.16 -11.05 -3.00
C LEU A 138 19.72 -10.60 -4.40
N ALA A 139 18.41 -10.44 -4.63
CA ALA A 139 17.85 -9.96 -5.88
C ALA A 139 18.35 -8.55 -6.22
N VAL A 140 18.37 -7.65 -5.23
CA VAL A 140 18.91 -6.28 -5.37
C VAL A 140 20.37 -6.30 -5.83
N ARG A 141 21.23 -7.07 -5.14
CA ARG A 141 22.64 -7.21 -5.53
C ARG A 141 22.78 -7.69 -6.97
N LYS A 142 22.05 -8.74 -7.33
CA LYS A 142 22.09 -9.31 -8.68
C LYS A 142 21.63 -8.30 -9.74
N MET A 143 20.57 -7.54 -9.49
CA MET A 143 20.05 -6.56 -10.45
C MET A 143 20.96 -5.35 -10.63
N LEU A 144 21.53 -4.82 -9.55
CA LEU A 144 22.13 -3.49 -9.57
C LEU A 144 23.67 -3.49 -9.61
N HIS A 145 24.35 -4.62 -9.36
CA HIS A 145 25.83 -4.65 -9.22
C HIS A 145 26.64 -4.09 -10.40
N ASN A 146 26.13 -4.18 -11.64
CA ASN A 146 26.81 -3.65 -12.83
C ASN A 146 26.22 -2.31 -13.32
N VAL A 147 25.27 -1.76 -12.56
CA VAL A 147 24.49 -0.58 -12.98
C VAL A 147 24.73 0.59 -12.05
N LEU A 148 25.04 0.34 -10.77
CA LEU A 148 25.26 1.34 -9.75
C LEU A 148 26.51 1.00 -8.94
N GLU A 149 27.04 2.02 -8.25
CA GLU A 149 28.15 1.87 -7.31
C GLU A 149 27.86 0.82 -6.25
N GLU A 150 28.83 -0.07 -5.98
CA GLU A 150 28.66 -1.21 -5.06
C GLU A 150 28.23 -0.76 -3.66
N SER A 151 28.80 0.33 -3.16
CA SER A 151 28.46 0.90 -1.85
C SER A 151 26.97 1.26 -1.74
N PHE A 152 26.37 1.69 -2.85
CA PHE A 152 24.96 2.03 -2.91
C PHE A 152 24.08 0.77 -2.98
N VAL A 153 24.45 -0.18 -3.85
CA VAL A 153 23.78 -1.47 -3.97
C VAL A 153 23.70 -2.18 -2.61
N GLU A 154 24.81 -2.20 -1.89
CA GLU A 154 24.87 -2.77 -0.54
C GLU A 154 23.99 -2.01 0.45
N ARG A 155 23.89 -0.69 0.34
CA ARG A 155 23.04 0.11 1.24
C ARG A 155 21.56 -0.21 1.07
N ILE A 156 21.06 -0.29 -0.17
CA ILE A 156 19.69 -0.76 -0.44
C ILE A 156 19.52 -2.20 0.04
N ALA A 157 20.42 -3.11 -0.37
CA ALA A 157 20.30 -4.53 -0.06
C ALA A 157 20.29 -4.77 1.46
N ASN A 158 21.07 -4.01 2.24
CA ASN A 158 21.09 -4.13 3.69
C ASN A 158 19.87 -3.47 4.37
N ALA A 159 19.30 -2.41 3.80
CA ALA A 159 18.04 -1.84 4.27
C ALA A 159 16.88 -2.84 4.09
N ILE A 160 16.74 -3.41 2.89
CA ILE A 160 15.74 -4.44 2.56
C ILE A 160 15.98 -5.72 3.38
N GLY A 161 17.24 -6.14 3.48
CA GLY A 161 17.69 -7.29 4.25
C GLY A 161 17.56 -7.14 5.76
N LYS A 162 17.16 -5.96 6.27
CA LYS A 162 17.12 -5.61 7.70
C LYS A 162 18.45 -5.84 8.42
N ARG A 163 19.56 -5.61 7.71
CA ARG A 163 20.93 -5.69 8.23
C ARG A 163 21.51 -4.33 8.61
N SER A 164 20.87 -3.25 8.16
CA SER A 164 21.24 -1.89 8.52
C SER A 164 20.70 -1.48 9.90
N SER A 165 21.37 -0.51 10.53
CA SER A 165 20.89 0.11 11.77
C SER A 165 19.51 0.75 11.59
N ALA A 166 18.66 0.67 12.61
CA ALA A 166 17.38 1.38 12.64
C ALA A 166 17.53 2.91 12.55
N GLN A 167 18.73 3.43 12.77
CA GLN A 167 19.04 4.86 12.62
C GLN A 167 19.42 5.25 11.18
N ASP A 168 19.72 4.28 10.31
CA ASP A 168 20.03 4.56 8.91
C ASP A 168 18.82 5.19 8.20
N VAL A 169 19.09 6.23 7.42
CA VAL A 169 18.06 7.02 6.77
C VAL A 169 17.24 6.21 5.76
N TYR A 170 17.84 5.26 5.04
CA TYR A 170 17.14 4.36 4.12
C TYR A 170 16.18 3.44 4.88
N VAL A 171 16.60 2.95 6.05
CA VAL A 171 15.72 2.14 6.91
C VAL A 171 14.54 2.96 7.42
N LYS A 172 14.76 4.23 7.78
CA LYS A 172 13.68 5.15 8.20
C LYS A 172 12.70 5.45 7.07
N VAL A 173 13.21 5.75 5.87
CA VAL A 173 12.37 6.01 4.68
C VAL A 173 11.53 4.79 4.36
N LEU A 174 12.16 3.62 4.25
CA LEU A 174 11.44 2.37 3.95
C LEU A 174 10.42 2.03 5.03
N LYS A 175 10.78 2.20 6.31
CA LYS A 175 9.87 1.95 7.43
C LYS A 175 8.66 2.86 7.38
N ASP A 176 8.83 4.17 7.19
CA ASP A 176 7.71 5.11 7.13
C ASP A 176 6.80 4.78 5.93
N ALA A 177 7.40 4.56 4.76
CA ALA A 177 6.67 4.23 3.53
C ALA A 177 5.87 2.92 3.63
N ASP A 178 6.48 1.82 4.08
CA ASP A 178 5.79 0.53 4.29
C ASP A 178 4.66 0.64 5.33
N LYS A 179 4.91 1.32 6.45
CA LYS A 179 3.92 1.43 7.52
C LYS A 179 2.71 2.25 7.08
N LEU A 180 2.90 3.36 6.38
CA LEU A 180 1.80 4.23 5.92
C LEU A 180 0.78 3.49 5.05
N ASP A 181 1.16 2.39 4.40
CA ASP A 181 0.26 1.56 3.60
C ASP A 181 -0.68 0.64 4.42
N LYS A 182 -0.52 0.61 5.75
CA LYS A 182 -1.33 -0.21 6.66
C LYS A 182 -2.54 0.53 7.23
N ILE A 183 -2.64 1.83 7.01
CA ILE A 183 -3.70 2.68 7.57
C ILE A 183 -4.30 3.58 6.50
N GLY A 184 -5.40 4.26 6.84
CA GLY A 184 -6.15 5.10 5.90
C GLY A 184 -6.93 4.29 4.87
N ALA A 185 -7.31 4.94 3.78
CA ALA A 185 -8.07 4.31 2.70
C ALA A 185 -7.28 3.17 2.02
N ALA A 186 -5.97 3.35 1.82
CA ALA A 186 -5.07 2.35 1.26
C ALA A 186 -4.94 1.12 2.17
N GLY A 187 -4.87 1.32 3.50
CA GLY A 187 -4.87 0.21 4.46
C GLY A 187 -6.17 -0.60 4.44
N ILE A 188 -7.31 0.10 4.37
CA ILE A 188 -8.63 -0.52 4.22
C ILE A 188 -8.70 -1.32 2.91
N LEU A 189 -8.34 -0.68 1.80
CA LEU A 189 -8.29 -1.26 0.47
C LEU A 189 -7.46 -2.56 0.49
N ARG A 190 -6.17 -2.44 0.81
CA ARG A 190 -5.19 -3.54 0.82
C ARG A 190 -5.69 -4.74 1.61
N ARG A 191 -6.32 -4.50 2.76
CA ARG A 191 -6.77 -5.58 3.62
C ARG A 191 -8.00 -6.27 3.03
N LEU A 192 -9.01 -5.51 2.61
CA LEU A 192 -10.28 -6.06 2.12
C LEU A 192 -10.17 -6.68 0.73
N THR A 193 -9.28 -6.18 -0.14
CA THR A 193 -9.07 -6.70 -1.50
C THR A 193 -8.08 -7.86 -1.58
N SER A 194 -7.49 -8.26 -0.45
CA SER A 194 -6.69 -9.48 -0.36
C SER A 194 -7.60 -10.71 -0.38
N SER A 195 -7.15 -11.83 -0.97
CA SER A 195 -7.92 -13.09 -0.98
C SER A 195 -8.38 -13.50 0.41
N TRP A 196 -7.49 -13.39 1.41
CA TRP A 196 -7.86 -13.68 2.79
C TRP A 196 -8.90 -12.67 3.34
N GLY A 197 -8.71 -11.37 3.12
CA GLY A 197 -9.62 -10.36 3.65
C GLY A 197 -11.01 -10.41 3.01
N ALA A 198 -11.07 -10.71 1.72
CA ALA A 198 -12.33 -10.92 0.99
C ALA A 198 -13.13 -12.11 1.55
N ASN A 199 -12.43 -13.17 1.98
CA ASN A 199 -13.06 -14.34 2.60
C ASN A 199 -13.31 -14.18 4.11
N HIS A 200 -12.66 -13.20 4.75
CA HIS A 200 -12.75 -12.94 6.20
C HIS A 200 -12.97 -11.45 6.51
N PRO A 201 -14.03 -10.79 5.99
CA PRO A 201 -14.16 -9.34 6.01
C PRO A 201 -14.23 -8.77 7.43
N ARG A 202 -14.84 -9.48 8.39
CA ARG A 202 -14.88 -9.05 9.80
C ARG A 202 -13.51 -9.02 10.44
N GLU A 203 -12.74 -10.08 10.19
CA GLU A 203 -11.41 -10.22 10.76
C GLU A 203 -10.46 -9.22 10.11
N ALA A 204 -10.62 -8.97 8.80
CA ALA A 204 -9.95 -7.89 8.09
C ALA A 204 -10.23 -6.51 8.72
N LEU A 205 -11.50 -6.16 8.99
CA LEU A 205 -11.86 -4.91 9.65
C LEU A 205 -11.27 -4.79 11.06
N ARG A 206 -11.28 -5.89 11.84
CA ARG A 206 -10.65 -5.92 13.17
C ARG A 206 -9.13 -5.71 13.08
N LEU A 207 -8.47 -6.30 12.08
CA LEU A 207 -7.04 -6.09 11.86
C LEU A 207 -6.72 -4.65 11.46
N ILE A 208 -7.57 -4.00 10.65
CA ILE A 208 -7.42 -2.57 10.34
C ILE A 208 -7.48 -1.74 11.62
N GLU A 209 -8.45 -2.00 12.51
CA GLU A 209 -8.56 -1.32 13.80
C GLU A 209 -7.29 -1.52 14.65
N LEU A 210 -6.78 -2.75 14.76
CA LEU A 210 -5.53 -3.04 15.48
C LEU A 210 -4.30 -2.37 14.85
N GLU A 211 -4.20 -2.32 13.53
CA GLU A 211 -3.10 -1.64 12.82
C GLU A 211 -3.13 -0.13 13.05
N MET A 212 -4.32 0.46 13.20
CA MET A 212 -4.51 1.87 13.54
C MET A 212 -4.07 2.19 14.97
N ASP A 213 -4.47 1.34 15.93
CA ASP A 213 -4.16 1.51 17.36
C ASP A 213 -2.68 1.32 17.67
N SER A 214 -2.04 0.33 17.03
CA SER A 214 -0.62 0.02 17.21
C SER A 214 0.32 0.76 16.25
N PHE A 215 -0.21 1.75 15.50
CA PHE A 215 0.56 2.42 14.47
C PHE A 215 1.75 3.23 15.04
N PRO A 216 2.98 2.95 14.60
CA PRO A 216 4.18 3.56 15.18
C PRO A 216 4.29 5.06 14.87
N SER A 217 5.18 5.74 15.58
CA SER A 217 5.60 7.09 15.19
C SER A 217 6.35 7.07 13.86
N MET A 218 6.12 8.10 13.05
CA MET A 218 6.82 8.34 11.79
C MET A 218 8.08 9.19 12.01
N ASN A 219 9.07 9.03 11.15
CA ASN A 219 10.37 9.69 11.24
C ASN A 219 10.34 11.10 10.62
N PHE A 220 9.66 11.29 9.50
CA PHE A 220 9.73 12.50 8.68
C PHE A 220 8.47 13.39 8.79
N PRO A 221 8.57 14.73 8.62
CA PRO A 221 7.41 15.61 8.62
C PRO A 221 6.32 15.23 7.61
N VAL A 222 6.67 14.91 6.36
CA VAL A 222 5.68 14.47 5.34
C VAL A 222 4.97 13.20 5.79
N SER A 223 5.70 12.18 6.26
CA SER A 223 5.09 10.92 6.72
C SER A 223 4.23 11.10 7.97
N LYS A 224 4.61 12.00 8.89
CA LYS A 224 3.76 12.37 10.05
C LYS A 224 2.45 12.98 9.61
N LYS A 225 2.47 13.94 8.69
CA LYS A 225 1.25 14.58 8.16
C LYS A 225 0.34 13.58 7.43
N LEU A 226 0.92 12.68 6.64
CA LEU A 226 0.18 11.60 5.98
C LEU A 226 -0.43 10.65 7.00
N ALA A 227 0.33 10.23 8.02
CA ALA A 227 -0.17 9.36 9.08
C ALA A 227 -1.35 9.99 9.82
N GLU A 228 -1.28 11.29 10.14
CA GLU A 228 -2.39 12.01 10.77
C GLU A 228 -3.65 12.01 9.89
N SER A 229 -3.51 12.32 8.60
CA SER A 229 -4.64 12.31 7.66
C SER A 229 -5.26 10.92 7.53
N LYS A 230 -4.43 9.90 7.32
CA LYS A 230 -4.83 8.50 7.24
C LYS A 230 -5.52 8.03 8.52
N LYS A 231 -5.00 8.43 9.69
CA LYS A 231 -5.58 8.10 11.00
C LYS A 231 -6.95 8.74 11.18
N ARG A 232 -7.08 10.05 10.89
CA ARG A 232 -8.38 10.74 10.96
C ARG A 232 -9.43 10.05 10.10
N TYR A 233 -9.07 9.72 8.85
CA TYR A 233 -9.98 9.02 7.96
C TYR A 233 -10.33 7.62 8.49
N GLY A 234 -9.33 6.80 8.82
CA GLY A 234 -9.54 5.43 9.28
C GLY A 234 -10.40 5.35 10.53
N THR A 235 -10.18 6.23 11.52
CA THR A 235 -11.02 6.33 12.72
C THR A 235 -12.47 6.71 12.38
N SER A 236 -12.66 7.67 11.46
CA SER A 236 -14.01 8.05 11.00
C SER A 236 -14.70 6.89 10.30
N PHE A 237 -14.00 6.20 9.40
CA PHE A 237 -14.51 5.04 8.66
C PHE A 237 -14.93 3.91 9.62
N LEU A 238 -14.04 3.50 10.53
CA LEU A 238 -14.30 2.43 11.50
C LEU A 238 -15.49 2.75 12.41
N ARG A 239 -15.62 4.01 12.85
CA ARG A 239 -16.76 4.46 13.67
C ARG A 239 -18.09 4.27 12.95
N GLN A 240 -18.14 4.57 11.66
CA GLN A 240 -19.37 4.53 10.86
C GLN A 240 -19.81 3.09 10.57
N ILE A 241 -18.87 2.15 10.48
CA ILE A 241 -19.18 0.74 10.21
C ILE A 241 -19.35 -0.11 11.49
N LYS A 242 -18.98 0.42 12.68
CA LYS A 242 -18.97 -0.32 13.95
C LYS A 242 -20.30 -0.98 14.34
N HIS A 243 -21.40 -0.41 13.88
CA HIS A 243 -22.76 -0.88 14.16
C HIS A 243 -23.44 -1.54 12.95
N MET A 244 -22.70 -1.76 11.86
CA MET A 244 -23.27 -2.31 10.65
C MET A 244 -23.64 -3.80 10.82
N PRO A 245 -24.89 -4.20 10.51
CA PRO A 245 -25.30 -5.60 10.56
C PRO A 245 -24.46 -6.50 9.66
N LEU A 246 -24.18 -7.72 10.14
CA LEU A 246 -23.43 -8.77 9.44
C LEU A 246 -23.92 -9.03 8.02
N ALA A 247 -25.24 -9.03 7.85
CA ALA A 247 -25.90 -9.29 6.59
C ALA A 247 -25.54 -8.27 5.52
N GLN A 248 -25.18 -7.02 5.88
CA GLN A 248 -24.79 -5.99 4.92
C GLN A 248 -23.34 -6.16 4.40
N LEU A 249 -22.52 -6.99 5.07
CA LEU A 249 -21.13 -7.28 4.71
C LEU A 249 -20.94 -8.53 3.84
N LEU A 250 -21.94 -9.43 3.79
CA LEU A 250 -21.79 -10.78 3.26
C LEU A 250 -22.70 -11.12 2.07
N VAL A 251 -23.43 -10.16 1.51
CA VAL A 251 -24.22 -10.44 0.30
C VAL A 251 -23.25 -10.55 -0.88
N LYS A 252 -22.95 -11.80 -1.24
CA LYS A 252 -22.43 -12.16 -2.57
C LYS A 252 -23.53 -11.98 -3.61
#